data_AF-A0A950MNH1-F1
#
_entry.id   AF-A0A950MNH1-F1
#
_cell.length_a   1.000
_cell.length_b   1.000
_cell.length_c   1.000
_cell.angle_alpha   90.00
_cell.angle_beta   90.00
_cell.angle_gamma   90.00
#
_symmetry.space_group_name_H-M   'P 1'
#
loop_
_entity.id
_entity.type
_entity.pdbx_description
1 polymer ?
#
loop_
_entity_poly.entity_id
_entity_poly.type
_entity_poly.pdbx_seq_one_letter_code
_entity_poly.pdbx_strand_id
1 'polypeptide(L)'
;MHAITQRTISIRNQIILPVSAAAIFFFLLSASSAFAQQSGEKTFGSPGDAVAALYKAAKSNDTSALNSIFGSNAGDILRTGDDVADKNMRASFISRYDQMHRVVIEPDQTATLYIGAENWPLPIPMVKNSSGAWYFDTESGKKEILYRRVGTNENDAIDVLHALVAAQREYASESRDGDPTKHYALKFISDEGKHNGLYWKASEGELGSPIGPLIASAAGQGYSAQQGKP
;
A
#
# COMPACT_ATOMS: atom_id res chain seq x y z
N MET A 1 68.92 39.62 54.93
CA MET A 1 70.27 39.46 54.34
C MET A 1 70.38 38.05 53.77
N HIS A 2 70.66 37.99 52.47
CA HIS A 2 71.28 36.89 51.71
C HIS A 2 70.56 35.52 51.64
N ALA A 3 70.54 34.76 50.54
CA ALA A 3 70.84 34.91 49.13
C ALA A 3 70.52 33.52 48.51
N ILE A 4 69.84 33.43 47.36
CA ILE A 4 70.37 32.96 46.06
C ILE A 4 70.76 31.45 45.97
N THR A 5 69.90 30.71 45.23
CA THR A 5 70.22 29.93 44.01
C THR A 5 70.95 28.57 44.10
N GLN A 6 70.41 27.57 43.38
CA GLN A 6 70.97 26.89 42.17
C GLN A 6 70.02 25.74 41.75
N ARG A 7 69.45 25.79 40.51
CA ARG A 7 69.66 24.88 39.34
C ARG A 7 69.14 23.43 39.53
N THR A 8 68.44 22.74 38.62
CA THR A 8 68.32 22.80 37.15
C THR A 8 67.19 21.85 36.66
N ILE A 9 66.35 22.34 35.75
CA ILE A 9 65.79 21.73 34.51
C ILE A 9 65.57 20.20 34.43
N SER A 10 64.33 19.79 34.19
CA SER A 10 64.02 18.90 33.04
C SER A 10 62.56 19.08 32.60
N ILE A 11 62.40 19.61 31.39
CA ILE A 11 61.14 19.78 30.68
C ILE A 11 60.83 18.46 29.97
N ARG A 12 59.62 17.92 30.17
CA ARG A 12 59.01 17.08 29.15
C ARG A 12 57.54 17.44 28.99
N ASN A 13 57.29 18.27 27.99
CA ASN A 13 55.96 18.56 27.45
C ASN A 13 55.27 17.27 27.04
N GLN A 14 54.08 17.00 27.58
CA GLN A 14 52.99 16.40 26.82
C GLN A 14 51.69 17.15 27.14
N ILE A 15 51.38 18.10 26.26
CA ILE A 15 50.05 18.63 25.99
C ILE A 15 49.29 17.45 25.32
N ILE A 16 48.06 17.13 25.68
CA ILE A 16 46.80 17.46 24.97
C ILE A 16 45.71 16.67 25.72
N LEU A 17 44.94 17.29 26.63
CA LEU A 17 43.60 17.90 26.52
C LEU A 17 42.50 17.00 27.15
N PRO A 18 41.68 17.56 28.06
CA PRO A 18 40.61 16.83 28.75
C PRO A 18 39.34 16.79 27.88
N VAL A 19 38.70 15.62 27.81
CA VAL A 19 37.36 15.48 27.23
C VAL A 19 36.36 16.05 28.23
N SER A 20 36.03 17.33 28.04
CA SER A 20 34.97 18.03 28.77
C SER A 20 33.59 17.67 28.21
N ALA A 21 32.70 17.27 29.12
CA ALA A 21 31.29 17.60 29.24
C ALA A 21 30.46 17.88 27.97
N ALA A 22 29.48 17.02 27.70
CA ALA A 22 28.22 17.41 27.06
C ALA A 22 27.09 16.42 27.45
N ALA A 23 26.59 16.54 28.68
CA ALA A 23 25.26 16.03 29.02
C ALA A 23 24.23 17.07 28.53
N ILE A 24 23.74 16.90 27.29
CA ILE A 24 22.66 17.71 26.72
C ILE A 24 21.41 16.85 26.67
N PHE A 25 20.48 17.21 27.54
CA PHE A 25 19.04 16.95 27.54
C PHE A 25 18.47 16.57 26.16
N PHE A 26 18.13 15.28 25.97
CA PHE A 26 17.32 14.80 24.85
C PHE A 26 15.87 14.63 25.33
N PHE A 27 15.22 15.74 25.65
CA PHE A 27 13.78 15.79 25.92
C PHE A 27 13.24 16.91 25.03
N LEU A 28 12.62 16.54 23.91
CA LEU A 28 11.64 17.31 23.11
C LEU A 28 11.58 16.76 21.67
N LEU A 29 10.61 15.87 21.40
CA LEU A 29 9.56 16.05 20.39
C LEU A 29 8.72 14.76 20.30
N SER A 30 7.91 14.49 21.33
CA SER A 30 6.67 13.74 21.10
C SER A 30 5.66 14.73 20.54
N ALA A 31 5.79 15.06 19.25
CA ALA A 31 4.72 15.71 18.52
C ALA A 31 3.56 14.70 18.49
N SER A 32 2.62 14.86 19.43
CA SER A 32 1.33 14.20 19.30
C SER A 32 0.70 14.81 18.06
N SER A 33 0.73 14.09 16.94
CA SER A 33 -0.02 14.49 15.75
C SER A 33 -1.48 14.60 16.16
N ALA A 34 -1.95 15.83 16.35
CA ALA A 34 -3.35 16.09 16.57
C ALA A 34 -4.06 15.75 15.26
N PHE A 35 -4.71 14.59 15.21
CA PHE A 35 -5.60 14.23 14.11
C PHE A 35 -6.75 15.23 14.09
N ALA A 36 -6.76 16.11 13.10
CA ALA A 36 -7.82 17.09 12.94
C ALA A 36 -9.04 16.39 12.34
N GLN A 37 -10.08 16.21 13.15
CA GLN A 37 -11.36 15.67 12.71
C GLN A 37 -11.90 16.55 11.57
N GLN A 38 -12.22 15.94 10.44
CA GLN A 38 -12.80 16.68 9.34
C GLN A 38 -14.28 16.98 9.60
N SER A 39 -14.78 18.01 8.91
CA SER A 39 -16.17 18.42 9.04
C SER A 39 -17.12 17.27 8.68
N GLY A 40 -18.00 16.91 9.61
CA GLY A 40 -19.11 16.00 9.37
C GLY A 40 -18.86 14.52 9.66
N GLU A 41 -17.67 14.12 10.09
CA GLU A 41 -17.43 12.75 10.57
C GLU A 41 -18.23 12.50 11.86
N LYS A 42 -19.05 11.45 11.87
CA LYS A 42 -19.83 11.08 13.05
C LYS A 42 -18.91 10.62 14.18
N THR A 43 -19.21 11.08 15.38
CA THR A 43 -18.48 10.69 16.59
C THR A 43 -19.24 9.63 17.40
N PHE A 44 -18.49 8.87 18.20
CA PHE A 44 -18.94 7.72 18.96
C PHE A 44 -18.33 7.70 20.37
N GLY A 45 -19.03 7.07 21.32
CA GLY A 45 -18.53 6.89 22.68
C GLY A 45 -17.41 5.86 22.79
N SER A 46 -17.39 4.88 21.89
CA SER A 46 -16.36 3.83 21.85
C SER A 46 -16.05 3.42 20.40
N PRO A 47 -14.88 2.79 20.15
CA PRO A 47 -14.57 2.19 18.86
C PRO A 47 -15.55 1.06 18.49
N GLY A 48 -16.03 0.31 19.49
CA GLY A 48 -17.03 -0.74 19.29
C GLY A 48 -18.34 -0.20 18.72
N ASP A 49 -18.82 0.92 19.23
CA ASP A 49 -20.04 1.57 18.72
C ASP A 49 -19.86 2.09 17.29
N ALA A 50 -18.69 2.65 16.98
CA ALA A 50 -18.34 3.13 15.64
C ALA A 50 -18.36 1.98 14.62
N VAL A 51 -17.71 0.87 14.97
CA VAL A 51 -17.65 -0.34 14.14
C VAL A 51 -19.03 -0.98 13.97
N ALA A 52 -19.83 -1.09 15.03
CA ALA A 52 -21.19 -1.62 14.95
C ALA A 52 -22.09 -0.75 14.05
N ALA A 53 -21.93 0.57 14.11
CA ALA A 53 -22.64 1.50 13.23
C ALA A 53 -22.24 1.33 11.76
N LEU A 54 -20.93 1.20 11.48
CA LEU A 54 -20.41 0.93 10.13
C LEU A 54 -20.97 -0.37 9.57
N TYR A 55 -20.88 -1.46 10.35
CA TYR A 55 -21.41 -2.76 9.94
C TYR A 55 -22.92 -2.71 9.66
N LYS A 56 -23.71 -2.10 10.55
CA LYS A 56 -25.15 -1.95 10.36
C LYS A 56 -25.47 -1.19 9.08
N ALA A 57 -24.81 -0.05 8.86
CA ALA A 57 -25.02 0.79 7.68
C ALA A 57 -24.63 0.06 6.38
N ALA A 58 -23.52 -0.68 6.39
CA ALA A 58 -23.11 -1.50 5.24
C ALA A 58 -24.14 -2.60 4.95
N LYS A 59 -24.60 -3.32 5.98
CA LYS A 59 -25.55 -4.43 5.85
C LYS A 59 -26.92 -3.99 5.33
N SER A 60 -27.40 -2.81 5.73
CA SER A 60 -28.65 -2.24 5.21
C SER A 60 -28.49 -1.43 3.93
N ASN A 61 -27.28 -1.35 3.38
CA ASN A 61 -26.94 -0.49 2.24
C ASN A 61 -27.37 0.99 2.46
N ASP A 62 -27.29 1.46 3.71
CA ASP A 62 -27.69 2.81 4.10
C ASP A 62 -26.58 3.79 3.74
N THR A 63 -26.68 4.33 2.53
CA THR A 63 -25.68 5.28 1.99
C THR A 63 -25.64 6.58 2.80
N SER A 64 -26.77 7.01 3.38
CA SER A 64 -26.80 8.23 4.19
C SER A 64 -26.04 8.02 5.50
N ALA A 65 -26.26 6.89 6.17
CA ALA A 65 -25.50 6.54 7.37
C ALA A 65 -24.01 6.37 7.07
N LEU A 66 -23.64 5.66 5.98
CA LEU A 66 -22.24 5.52 5.58
C LEU A 66 -21.57 6.87 5.31
N ASN A 67 -22.26 7.79 4.61
CA ASN A 67 -21.75 9.14 4.38
C ASN A 67 -21.57 9.92 5.69
N SER A 68 -22.50 9.79 6.64
CA SER A 68 -22.36 10.43 7.95
C SER A 68 -21.19 9.87 8.76
N ILE A 69 -20.91 8.56 8.65
CA ILE A 69 -19.80 7.92 9.38
C ILE A 69 -18.45 8.47 8.90
N PHE A 70 -18.26 8.60 7.59
CA PHE A 70 -16.99 9.02 6.98
C PHE A 70 -16.92 10.51 6.61
N GLY A 71 -17.96 11.29 6.93
CA GLY A 71 -17.99 12.73 6.71
C GLY A 71 -17.85 13.16 5.24
N SER A 72 -17.26 14.33 5.01
CA SER A 72 -17.13 14.95 3.68
C SER A 72 -16.35 14.11 2.67
N ASN A 73 -15.50 13.21 3.15
CA ASN A 73 -14.64 12.36 2.33
C ASN A 73 -15.21 10.97 2.05
N ALA A 74 -16.43 10.71 2.48
CA ALA A 74 -17.07 9.40 2.31
C ALA A 74 -17.09 8.94 0.85
N GLY A 75 -17.23 9.85 -0.12
CA GLY A 75 -17.25 9.54 -1.54
C GLY A 75 -16.02 8.76 -1.99
N ASP A 76 -14.83 9.26 -1.65
CA ASP A 76 -13.54 8.70 -2.09
C ASP A 76 -13.21 7.36 -1.41
N ILE A 77 -13.89 7.06 -0.29
CA ILE A 77 -13.78 5.79 0.42
C ILE A 77 -14.78 4.76 -0.12
N LEU A 78 -16.02 5.19 -0.32
CA LEU A 78 -17.15 4.31 -0.56
C LEU A 78 -17.35 4.00 -2.04
N ARG A 79 -16.77 4.80 -2.93
CA ARG A 79 -16.99 4.73 -4.38
C ARG A 79 -15.69 4.68 -5.15
N THR A 80 -15.58 3.65 -5.97
CA THR A 80 -14.50 3.49 -6.96
C THR A 80 -14.88 4.06 -8.33
N GLY A 81 -16.17 4.34 -8.56
CA GLY A 81 -16.72 4.70 -9.87
C GLY A 81 -17.29 3.50 -10.65
N ASP A 82 -17.16 2.28 -10.11
CA ASP A 82 -17.77 1.05 -10.63
C ASP A 82 -18.74 0.48 -9.59
N ASP A 83 -20.04 0.49 -9.92
CA ASP A 83 -21.10 0.04 -9.03
C ASP A 83 -20.98 -1.45 -8.63
N VAL A 84 -20.46 -2.30 -9.53
CA VAL A 84 -20.24 -3.73 -9.27
C VAL A 84 -19.07 -3.89 -8.31
N ALA A 85 -17.97 -3.17 -8.53
CA ALA A 85 -16.83 -3.17 -7.62
C ALA A 85 -17.22 -2.66 -6.22
N ASP A 86 -17.98 -1.57 -6.15
CA ASP A 86 -18.45 -0.99 -4.89
C ASP A 86 -19.37 -1.96 -4.14
N LYS A 87 -20.27 -2.65 -4.84
CA LYS A 87 -21.14 -3.68 -4.27
C LYS A 87 -20.34 -4.87 -3.74
N ASN A 88 -19.34 -5.32 -4.49
CA ASN A 88 -18.47 -6.42 -4.09
C ASN A 88 -17.60 -6.05 -2.88
N MET A 89 -17.09 -4.81 -2.82
CA MET A 89 -16.35 -4.29 -1.66
C MET A 89 -17.21 -4.33 -0.39
N ARG A 90 -18.46 -3.83 -0.45
CA ARG A 90 -19.38 -3.90 0.70
C ARG A 90 -19.71 -5.33 1.09
N ALA A 91 -20.02 -6.20 0.13
CA ALA A 91 -20.32 -7.60 0.39
C ALA A 91 -19.14 -8.33 1.05
N SER A 92 -17.92 -8.07 0.56
CA SER A 92 -16.68 -8.61 1.11
C SER A 92 -16.44 -8.13 2.55
N PHE A 93 -16.65 -6.84 2.83
CA PHE A 93 -16.58 -6.30 4.17
C PHE A 93 -17.57 -7.00 5.12
N ILE A 94 -18.85 -7.10 4.74
CA ILE A 94 -19.90 -7.75 5.55
C ILE A 94 -19.53 -9.21 5.81
N SER A 95 -19.15 -9.95 4.77
CA SER A 95 -18.80 -11.37 4.88
C SER A 95 -17.59 -11.59 5.80
N ARG A 96 -16.55 -10.76 5.71
CA ARG A 96 -15.37 -10.87 6.58
C ARG A 96 -15.70 -10.48 8.00
N TYR A 97 -16.49 -9.44 8.21
CA TYR A 97 -16.95 -9.02 9.52
C TYR A 97 -17.78 -10.11 10.22
N ASP A 98 -18.68 -10.77 9.49
CA ASP A 98 -19.51 -11.88 9.99
C ASP A 98 -18.67 -13.12 10.29
N GLN A 99 -17.61 -13.37 9.52
CA GLN A 99 -16.69 -14.48 9.78
C GLN A 99 -15.92 -14.27 11.09
N MET A 100 -15.36 -13.08 11.31
CA MET A 100 -14.72 -12.66 12.54
C MET A 100 -14.52 -11.14 12.51
N HIS A 101 -14.65 -10.49 13.66
CA HIS A 101 -14.17 -9.12 13.83
C HIS A 101 -13.64 -8.88 15.24
N ARG A 102 -12.69 -7.96 15.37
CA ARG A 102 -12.24 -7.43 16.66
C ARG A 102 -11.75 -6.00 16.51
N VAL A 103 -11.87 -5.24 17.58
CA VAL A 103 -11.30 -3.89 17.66
C VAL A 103 -10.12 -3.92 18.60
N VAL A 104 -8.99 -3.37 18.16
CA VAL A 104 -7.75 -3.31 18.93
C VAL A 104 -7.38 -1.85 19.10
N ILE A 105 -7.02 -1.46 20.33
CA ILE A 105 -6.36 -0.18 20.59
C ILE A 105 -4.87 -0.39 20.36
N GLU A 106 -4.32 0.33 19.40
CA GLU A 106 -2.92 0.23 19.00
C GLU A 106 -1.99 0.98 19.97
N PRO A 107 -0.66 0.73 19.94
CA PRO A 107 0.30 1.45 20.78
C PRO A 107 0.27 2.97 20.61
N ASP A 108 -0.09 3.47 19.43
CA ASP A 108 -0.24 4.89 19.11
C ASP A 108 -1.58 5.50 19.56
N GLN A 109 -2.39 4.73 20.31
CA GLN A 109 -3.72 5.10 20.82
C GLN A 109 -4.81 5.24 19.75
N THR A 110 -4.55 4.89 18.50
CA THR A 110 -5.59 4.69 17.50
C THR A 110 -6.31 3.36 17.73
N ALA A 111 -7.46 3.16 17.10
CA ALA A 111 -8.17 1.89 17.13
C ALA A 111 -8.36 1.33 15.72
N THR A 112 -8.00 0.06 15.55
CA THR A 112 -8.09 -0.65 14.28
C THR A 112 -9.19 -1.70 14.35
N LEU A 113 -10.03 -1.74 13.33
CA LEU A 113 -10.96 -2.84 13.09
C LEU A 113 -10.25 -3.94 12.29
N TYR A 114 -10.14 -5.12 12.86
CA TYR A 114 -9.68 -6.33 12.18
C TYR A 114 -10.88 -7.20 11.80
N ILE A 115 -10.90 -7.73 10.57
CA ILE A 115 -11.99 -8.56 10.04
C ILE A 115 -11.49 -9.83 9.35
N GLY A 116 -12.34 -10.86 9.31
CA GLY A 116 -12.10 -12.11 8.60
C GLY A 116 -11.07 -13.03 9.26
N ALA A 117 -10.96 -14.27 8.76
CA ALA A 117 -10.06 -15.28 9.33
C ALA A 117 -8.57 -14.86 9.33
N GLU A 118 -8.17 -14.01 8.39
CA GLU A 118 -6.78 -13.55 8.25
C GLU A 118 -6.43 -12.38 9.17
N ASN A 119 -7.35 -11.93 10.05
CA ASN A 119 -7.17 -10.70 10.83
C ASN A 119 -6.77 -9.52 9.92
N TRP A 120 -7.56 -9.26 8.89
CA TRP A 120 -7.24 -8.19 7.96
C TRP A 120 -7.53 -6.83 8.61
N PRO A 121 -6.55 -5.92 8.74
CA PRO A 121 -6.77 -4.58 9.29
C PRO A 121 -7.49 -3.69 8.28
N LEU A 122 -8.63 -3.14 8.69
CA LEU A 122 -9.39 -2.18 7.91
C LEU A 122 -8.59 -0.88 7.76
N PRO A 123 -8.50 -0.28 6.55
CA PRO A 123 -7.53 0.79 6.27
C PRO A 123 -7.90 2.14 6.89
N ILE A 124 -9.09 2.27 7.47
CA ILE A 124 -9.59 3.52 8.05
C ILE A 124 -9.48 3.41 9.58
N PRO A 125 -8.48 4.01 10.21
CA PRO A 125 -8.32 3.94 11.66
C PRO A 125 -9.41 4.77 12.34
N MET A 126 -9.69 4.43 13.60
CA MET A 126 -10.49 5.28 14.48
C MET A 126 -9.57 6.04 15.42
N VAL A 127 -9.82 7.32 15.63
CA VAL A 127 -9.01 8.18 16.50
C VAL A 127 -9.92 8.96 17.45
N LYS A 128 -9.36 9.46 18.55
CA LYS A 128 -10.08 10.34 19.48
C LYS A 128 -9.91 11.79 19.05
N ASN A 129 -11.00 12.56 19.08
CA ASN A 129 -10.93 14.00 18.99
C ASN A 129 -10.58 14.62 20.37
N SER A 130 -10.50 15.95 20.42
CA SER A 130 -10.16 16.70 21.64
C SER A 130 -11.15 16.54 22.79
N SER A 131 -12.40 16.14 22.53
CA SER A 131 -13.38 15.82 23.58
C SER A 131 -13.36 14.35 24.02
N GLY A 132 -12.46 13.54 23.45
CA GLY A 132 -12.31 12.11 23.74
C GLY A 132 -13.29 11.22 23.00
N ALA A 133 -14.10 11.77 22.09
CA ALA A 133 -15.02 10.99 21.26
C ALA A 133 -14.27 10.36 20.07
N TRP A 134 -14.67 9.14 19.72
CA TRP A 134 -14.06 8.37 18.64
C TRP A 134 -14.71 8.69 17.30
N TYR A 135 -13.93 8.75 16.23
CA TYR A 135 -14.41 8.87 14.86
C TYR A 135 -13.46 8.13 13.91
N PHE A 136 -13.94 7.78 12.72
CA PHE A 136 -13.08 7.24 11.66
C PHE A 136 -12.28 8.37 11.03
N ASP A 137 -10.95 8.31 11.06
CA ASP A 137 -10.09 9.27 10.36
C ASP A 137 -10.07 8.93 8.86
N THR A 138 -10.96 9.60 8.14
CA THR A 138 -11.21 9.33 6.72
C THR A 138 -10.07 9.83 5.84
N GLU A 139 -9.36 10.89 6.24
CA GLU A 139 -8.21 11.42 5.51
C GLU A 139 -7.04 10.44 5.51
N SER A 140 -6.70 9.89 6.68
CA SER A 140 -5.69 8.85 6.78
C SER A 140 -6.12 7.59 6.03
N GLY A 141 -7.41 7.22 6.13
CA GLY A 141 -7.98 6.08 5.41
C GLY A 141 -7.86 6.19 3.89
N LYS A 142 -8.14 7.37 3.31
CA LYS A 142 -7.99 7.61 1.86
C LYS A 142 -6.57 7.36 1.38
N LYS A 143 -5.57 7.84 2.13
CA LYS A 143 -4.15 7.64 1.79
C LYS A 143 -3.77 6.18 1.87
N GLU A 144 -4.19 5.49 2.92
CA GLU A 144 -3.90 4.07 3.09
C GLU A 144 -4.53 3.21 1.98
N ILE A 145 -5.77 3.49 1.58
CA ILE A 145 -6.41 2.80 0.44
C ILE A 145 -5.61 3.03 -0.85
N LEU A 146 -5.17 4.26 -1.10
CA LEU A 146 -4.31 4.58 -2.25
C LEU A 146 -3.00 3.79 -2.19
N TYR A 147 -2.33 3.75 -1.04
CA TYR A 147 -1.07 3.01 -0.87
C TYR A 147 -1.25 1.50 -1.09
N ARG A 148 -2.35 0.91 -0.60
CA ARG A 148 -2.67 -0.50 -0.86
C ARG A 148 -2.92 -0.77 -2.34
N ARG A 149 -3.58 0.15 -3.04
CA ARG A 149 -3.78 0.06 -4.50
C ARG A 149 -2.45 0.12 -5.25
N VAL A 150 -1.58 1.05 -4.88
CA VAL A 150 -0.23 1.15 -5.46
C VAL A 150 0.56 -0.13 -5.20
N GLY A 151 0.61 -0.63 -3.96
CA GLY A 151 1.32 -1.85 -3.63
C GLY A 151 0.77 -3.10 -4.34
N THR A 152 -0.55 -3.18 -4.53
CA THR A 152 -1.17 -4.27 -5.30
C THR A 152 -0.74 -4.19 -6.77
N ASN A 153 -0.83 -3.00 -7.39
CA ASN A 153 -0.41 -2.79 -8.77
C ASN A 153 1.09 -3.08 -8.98
N GLU A 154 1.94 -2.75 -8.00
CA GLU A 154 3.37 -3.06 -8.03
C GLU A 154 3.63 -4.57 -8.00
N ASN A 155 2.93 -5.30 -7.12
CA ASN A 155 3.00 -6.75 -7.08
C ASN A 155 2.49 -7.40 -8.38
N ASP A 156 1.36 -6.91 -8.91
CA ASP A 156 0.80 -7.39 -10.19
C ASP A 156 1.80 -7.18 -11.34
N ALA A 157 2.48 -6.03 -11.37
CA ALA A 157 3.52 -5.76 -12.36
C ALA A 157 4.70 -6.75 -12.25
N ILE A 158 5.14 -7.07 -11.04
CA ILE A 158 6.19 -8.08 -10.80
C ILE A 158 5.75 -9.46 -11.31
N ASP A 159 4.50 -9.86 -11.01
CA ASP A 159 3.96 -11.14 -11.46
C ASP A 159 3.85 -11.22 -12.98
N VAL A 160 3.43 -10.13 -13.64
CA VAL A 160 3.45 -10.02 -15.11
C VAL A 160 4.88 -10.16 -15.66
N LEU A 161 5.87 -9.51 -15.04
CA LEU A 161 7.27 -9.64 -15.47
C LEU A 161 7.77 -11.09 -15.34
N HIS A 162 7.42 -11.79 -14.26
CA HIS A 162 7.74 -13.22 -14.12
C HIS A 162 7.05 -14.08 -15.19
N ALA A 163 5.77 -13.81 -15.48
CA ALA A 163 5.03 -14.50 -16.53
C ALA A 163 5.66 -14.27 -17.92
N LEU A 164 6.15 -13.06 -18.21
CA LEU A 164 6.84 -12.77 -19.46
C LEU A 164 8.18 -13.47 -19.57
N VAL A 165 8.95 -13.58 -18.48
CA VAL A 165 10.19 -14.38 -18.47
C VAL A 165 9.89 -15.85 -18.72
N ALA A 166 8.83 -16.39 -18.10
CA ALA A 166 8.39 -17.77 -18.35
C ALA A 166 7.99 -17.98 -19.81
N ALA A 167 7.16 -17.09 -20.36
CA ALA A 167 6.72 -17.14 -21.75
C ALA A 167 7.87 -17.04 -22.75
N GLN A 168 8.87 -16.20 -22.46
CA GLN A 168 10.07 -16.07 -23.27
C GLN A 168 10.91 -17.37 -23.26
N ARG A 169 11.05 -18.02 -22.10
CA ARG A 169 11.73 -19.31 -21.99
C ARG A 169 10.98 -20.42 -22.72
N GLU A 170 9.66 -20.42 -22.64
CA GLU A 170 8.80 -21.36 -23.38
C GLU A 170 8.94 -21.15 -24.90
N TYR A 171 8.83 -19.91 -25.37
CA TYR A 171 9.04 -19.58 -26.78
C TYR A 171 10.40 -20.08 -27.27
N ALA A 172 11.47 -19.76 -26.54
CA ALA A 172 12.85 -20.13 -26.87
C ALA A 172 13.18 -21.61 -26.65
N SER A 173 12.24 -22.43 -26.15
CA SER A 173 12.46 -23.87 -25.95
C SER A 173 12.36 -24.68 -27.25
N GLU A 174 11.75 -24.11 -28.29
CA GLU A 174 11.53 -24.72 -29.61
C GLU A 174 12.07 -23.81 -30.73
N SER A 175 12.38 -24.42 -31.88
CA SER A 175 12.58 -23.65 -33.12
C SER A 175 11.23 -23.13 -33.62
N ARG A 176 11.19 -21.88 -34.09
CA ARG A 176 9.97 -21.22 -34.58
C ARG A 176 10.14 -20.82 -36.04
N ASP A 177 9.06 -20.88 -36.82
CA ASP A 177 8.99 -20.43 -38.22
C ASP A 177 10.11 -20.96 -39.15
N GLY A 178 10.60 -22.17 -38.89
CA GLY A 178 11.67 -22.80 -39.68
C GLY A 178 13.08 -22.26 -39.41
N ASP A 179 13.26 -21.42 -38.38
CA ASP A 179 14.58 -20.98 -37.91
C ASP A 179 15.30 -22.13 -37.21
N PRO A 180 16.52 -22.52 -37.63
CA PRO A 180 17.29 -23.58 -36.98
C PRO A 180 17.80 -23.21 -35.58
N THR A 181 17.74 -21.93 -35.21
CA THR A 181 18.24 -21.42 -33.92
C THR A 181 17.11 -21.09 -32.95
N LYS A 182 17.30 -21.51 -31.69
CA LYS A 182 16.44 -21.09 -30.59
C LYS A 182 16.77 -19.66 -30.22
N HIS A 183 15.74 -18.81 -30.19
CA HIS A 183 15.88 -17.39 -29.88
C HIS A 183 14.68 -16.92 -29.05
N TYR A 184 14.85 -15.79 -28.37
CA TYR A 184 13.75 -15.14 -27.65
C TYR A 184 12.87 -14.36 -28.63
N ALA A 185 11.57 -14.28 -28.33
CA ALA A 185 10.63 -13.52 -29.14
C ALA A 185 10.96 -12.03 -29.08
N LEU A 186 10.99 -11.38 -30.24
CA LEU A 186 11.23 -9.94 -30.36
C LEU A 186 9.92 -9.11 -30.32
N LYS A 187 8.77 -9.79 -30.38
CA LYS A 187 7.44 -9.18 -30.40
C LYS A 187 6.54 -9.81 -29.35
N PHE A 188 5.60 -9.02 -28.84
CA PHE A 188 4.49 -9.56 -28.04
C PHE A 188 3.45 -10.23 -28.92
N ILE A 189 3.07 -9.61 -30.04
CA ILE A 189 2.08 -10.10 -30.99
C ILE A 189 2.81 -10.56 -32.24
N SER A 190 2.57 -11.80 -32.68
CA SER A 190 3.12 -12.33 -33.92
C SER A 190 2.51 -11.65 -35.13
N ASP A 191 3.27 -11.58 -36.23
CA ASP A 191 2.71 -11.19 -37.52
C ASP A 191 1.64 -12.20 -37.98
N GLU A 192 0.73 -11.75 -38.85
CA GLU A 192 -0.34 -12.62 -39.36
C GLU A 192 0.23 -13.89 -40.01
N GLY A 193 -0.23 -15.05 -39.51
CA GLY A 193 0.19 -16.37 -39.99
C GLY A 193 1.60 -16.80 -39.57
N LYS A 194 2.25 -16.11 -38.62
CA LYS A 194 3.58 -16.44 -38.10
C LYS A 194 3.58 -16.70 -36.60
N HIS A 195 4.65 -17.34 -36.11
CA HIS A 195 4.92 -17.55 -34.68
C HIS A 195 6.20 -16.83 -34.26
N ASN A 196 6.30 -15.54 -34.59
CA ASN A 196 7.48 -14.70 -34.31
C ASN A 196 7.30 -13.73 -33.13
N GLY A 197 6.25 -13.92 -32.33
CA GLY A 197 5.96 -13.20 -31.10
C GLY A 197 5.42 -14.12 -30.01
N LEU A 198 5.27 -13.60 -28.79
CA LEU A 198 4.78 -14.37 -27.64
C LEU A 198 3.29 -14.78 -27.73
N TYR A 199 2.52 -14.09 -28.57
CA TYR A 199 1.10 -14.35 -28.81
C TYR A 199 0.83 -14.62 -30.31
N TRP A 200 0.00 -15.62 -30.58
CA TRP A 200 -0.66 -15.86 -31.85
C TRP A 200 -2.02 -16.50 -31.58
N LYS A 201 -2.98 -16.29 -32.49
CA LYS A 201 -4.28 -16.95 -32.39
C LYS A 201 -4.14 -18.37 -32.91
N ALA A 202 -4.04 -19.34 -32.01
CA ALA A 202 -3.96 -20.74 -32.37
C ALA A 202 -5.23 -21.22 -33.08
N SER A 203 -5.04 -22.01 -34.14
CA SER A 203 -6.09 -22.75 -34.82
C SER A 203 -6.47 -24.02 -34.04
N GLU A 204 -7.56 -24.68 -34.42
CA GLU A 204 -7.98 -25.91 -33.75
C GLU A 204 -6.91 -27.02 -33.89
N GLY A 205 -6.45 -27.54 -32.76
CA GLY A 205 -5.38 -28.55 -32.69
C GLY A 205 -3.94 -28.00 -32.74
N GLU A 206 -3.77 -26.68 -32.86
CA GLU A 206 -2.46 -26.01 -32.79
C GLU A 206 -2.05 -25.75 -31.34
N LEU A 207 -0.73 -25.73 -31.09
CA LEU A 207 -0.20 -25.35 -29.79
C LEU A 207 -0.52 -23.88 -29.50
N GLY A 208 -1.04 -23.64 -28.30
CA GLY A 208 -1.33 -22.29 -27.81
C GLY A 208 -0.08 -21.44 -27.71
N SER A 209 -0.27 -20.12 -27.79
CA SER A 209 0.83 -19.18 -27.63
C SER A 209 1.26 -19.04 -26.16
N PRO A 210 2.56 -18.75 -25.89
CA PRO A 210 3.10 -18.61 -24.54
C PRO A 210 2.39 -17.57 -23.64
N ILE A 211 1.85 -16.49 -24.22
CA ILE A 211 0.97 -15.56 -23.48
C ILE A 211 -0.45 -15.58 -24.04
N GLY A 212 -1.42 -15.16 -23.23
CA GLY A 212 -2.81 -14.99 -23.64
C GLY A 212 -3.10 -13.62 -24.29
N PRO A 213 -4.31 -13.45 -24.87
CA PRO A 213 -4.70 -12.25 -25.61
C PRO A 213 -4.74 -10.97 -24.77
N LEU A 214 -4.93 -11.06 -23.45
CA LEU A 214 -5.00 -9.89 -22.56
C LEU A 214 -3.63 -9.19 -22.43
N ILE A 215 -2.57 -9.96 -22.16
CA ILE A 215 -1.19 -9.42 -22.08
C ILE A 215 -0.77 -8.90 -23.46
N ALA A 216 -1.10 -9.64 -24.52
CA ALA A 216 -0.83 -9.23 -25.89
C ALA A 216 -1.48 -7.88 -26.23
N SER A 217 -2.76 -7.71 -25.88
CA SER A 217 -3.51 -6.46 -26.13
C SER A 217 -2.97 -5.29 -25.30
N ALA A 218 -2.60 -5.52 -24.04
CA ALA A 218 -1.99 -4.49 -23.18
C ALA A 218 -0.67 -3.97 -23.76
N ALA A 219 0.16 -4.86 -24.32
CA ALA A 219 1.41 -4.46 -24.99
C ALA A 219 1.15 -3.66 -26.28
N GLY A 220 0.13 -4.01 -27.06
CA GLY A 220 -0.23 -3.34 -28.31
C GLY A 220 -0.88 -1.96 -28.12
N GLN A 221 -1.52 -1.72 -26.98
CA GLN A 221 -2.15 -0.43 -26.66
C GLN A 221 -1.16 0.66 -26.25
N GLY A 222 0.10 0.30 -25.96
CA GLY A 222 1.18 1.24 -25.63
C GLY A 222 0.71 2.38 -24.74
N TYR A 223 0.42 2.10 -23.45
CA TYR A 223 -0.17 3.06 -22.52
C TYR A 223 0.40 4.47 -22.69
N SER A 224 -0.30 5.33 -23.44
CA SER A 224 -0.18 6.77 -23.27
C SER A 224 -0.66 7.03 -21.85
N ALA A 225 0.21 7.60 -21.01
CA ALA A 225 -0.09 7.94 -19.64
C ALA A 225 -1.24 8.96 -19.55
N GLN A 226 -2.47 8.52 -19.75
CA GLN A 226 -3.60 9.19 -19.13
C GLN A 226 -3.56 8.74 -17.69
N GLN A 227 -2.94 9.58 -16.86
CA GLN A 227 -3.06 9.54 -15.41
C GLN A 227 -4.52 9.26 -15.08
N GLY A 228 -4.78 8.08 -14.54
CA GLY A 228 -6.01 7.85 -13.78
C GLY A 228 -6.03 8.93 -12.71
N LYS A 229 -6.98 9.86 -12.83
CA LYS A 229 -7.16 10.86 -11.78
C LYS A 229 -7.50 10.08 -10.49
N PRO A 230 -6.80 10.38 -9.39
CA PRO A 230 -6.88 9.60 -8.17
C PRO A 230 -8.30 9.49 -7.65
#